data_AF-A0AAU5GI54-F1
#
_entry.id   AF-A0AAU5GI54-F1
#
_cell.length_a   1.000
_cell.length_b   1.000
_cell.length_c   1.000
_cell.angle_alpha   90.00
_cell.angle_beta   90.00
_cell.angle_gamma   90.00
#
_symmetry.space_group_name_H-M   'P 1'
#
loop_
_entity.id
_entity.type
_entity.pdbx_description
1 polymer ?
#
loop_
_entity_poly.entity_id
_entity_poly.type
_entity_poly.pdbx_seq_one_letter_code
_entity_poly.pdbx_strand_id
1 'polypeptide(L)'
;MNTETAAPEAEPHSPIRNFSVRLSPTPRGARLARLLATEQLRAWGLPLDPARHIVAELAANSATHGRAQGRDFGLTLYVVGGTLRIEVTDTCERLPTAQPPSPDSQSGRGLLLVEALADRWGTAPGLPPRKTVWAEVTVRQAPEPADVRSGATGGLSPKDPGEKEPHQTPPLLPPGGRSHPRG
;
A
#
# COMPACT_ATOMS: atom_id res chain seq x y z
N MET A 1 15.98 8.34 -55.49
CA MET A 1 15.24 9.39 -54.75
C MET A 1 14.42 8.67 -53.72
N ASN A 2 14.91 8.72 -52.48
CA ASN A 2 14.48 7.87 -51.39
C ASN A 2 13.76 8.81 -50.44
N THR A 3 12.46 8.62 -50.21
CA THR A 3 11.78 9.25 -49.08
C THR A 3 11.15 8.15 -48.25
N GLU A 4 11.85 7.94 -47.15
CA GLU A 4 11.67 7.02 -46.05
C GLU A 4 10.38 7.34 -45.30
N THR A 5 9.48 6.37 -45.21
CA THR A 5 8.32 6.41 -44.32
C THR A 5 8.82 6.25 -42.89
N ALA A 6 8.94 7.36 -42.15
CA ALA A 6 9.20 7.31 -40.72
C ALA A 6 8.02 6.65 -40.00
N ALA A 7 8.30 5.54 -39.31
CA ALA A 7 7.35 4.90 -38.40
C ALA A 7 7.02 5.83 -37.22
N PRO A 8 5.82 5.76 -36.63
CA PRO A 8 5.49 6.57 -35.47
C PRO A 8 6.37 6.15 -34.29
N GLU A 9 7.08 7.12 -33.72
CA GLU A 9 7.81 6.98 -32.46
C GLU A 9 6.83 6.49 -31.38
N ALA A 10 7.15 5.35 -30.77
CA ALA A 10 6.35 4.77 -29.71
C ALA A 10 6.43 5.67 -28.46
N GLU A 11 5.47 6.59 -28.31
CA GLU A 11 5.12 7.23 -27.05
C GLU A 11 5.01 6.13 -25.96
N PRO A 12 5.84 6.15 -24.90
CA PRO A 12 5.74 5.17 -23.84
C PRO A 12 4.49 5.46 -23.02
N HIS A 13 3.35 4.94 -23.48
CA HIS A 13 2.12 4.88 -22.72
C HIS A 13 2.36 3.89 -21.58
N SER A 14 2.93 4.39 -20.48
CA SER A 14 3.01 3.62 -19.24
C SER A 14 1.59 3.17 -18.91
N PRO A 15 1.28 1.87 -18.88
CA PRO A 15 -0.09 1.41 -18.74
C PRO A 15 -0.64 1.96 -17.43
N ILE A 16 -1.76 2.70 -17.53
CA ILE A 16 -2.45 3.21 -16.34
C ILE A 16 -2.94 1.99 -15.56
N ARG A 17 -2.27 1.70 -14.45
CA ARG A 17 -2.65 0.64 -13.52
C ARG A 17 -3.90 1.11 -12.81
N ASN A 18 -5.04 0.45 -13.05
CA ASN A 18 -6.32 0.77 -12.44
C ASN A 18 -7.06 -0.52 -12.06
N PHE A 19 -7.63 -0.55 -10.87
CA PHE A 19 -8.46 -1.61 -10.34
C PHE A 19 -9.65 -1.00 -9.60
N SER A 20 -10.85 -1.53 -9.80
CA SER A 20 -12.04 -1.08 -9.09
C SER A 20 -12.97 -2.25 -8.76
N VAL A 21 -13.55 -2.25 -7.56
CA VAL A 21 -14.49 -3.28 -7.10
C VAL A 21 -15.55 -2.70 -6.18
N ARG A 22 -16.77 -3.23 -6.24
CA ARG A 22 -17.85 -2.92 -5.28
C ARG A 22 -18.03 -4.07 -4.30
N LEU A 23 -18.23 -3.72 -3.03
CA LEU A 23 -18.24 -4.65 -1.92
C LEU A 23 -19.38 -4.31 -0.96
N SER A 24 -19.94 -5.34 -0.35
CA SER A 24 -20.95 -5.16 0.70
C SER A 24 -20.36 -4.43 1.91
N PRO A 25 -21.11 -3.52 2.58
CA PRO A 25 -20.67 -2.74 3.75
C PRO A 25 -20.76 -3.59 5.00
N THR A 26 -20.04 -4.71 4.98
CA THR A 26 -19.97 -5.69 6.07
C THR A 26 -18.51 -5.90 6.46
N PRO A 27 -18.23 -6.41 7.67
CA PRO A 27 -16.86 -6.79 8.05
C PRO A 27 -16.22 -7.78 7.07
N ARG A 28 -17.03 -8.67 6.45
CA ARG A 28 -16.56 -9.60 5.40
C ARG A 28 -16.17 -8.85 4.14
N GLY A 29 -16.96 -7.86 3.71
CA GLY A 29 -16.63 -6.99 2.58
C GLY A 29 -15.35 -6.18 2.81
N ALA A 30 -15.16 -5.62 4.02
CA ALA A 30 -13.92 -4.93 4.37
C ALA A 30 -12.69 -5.85 4.34
N ARG A 31 -12.82 -7.07 4.86
CA ARG A 31 -11.76 -8.09 4.76
C ARG A 31 -11.44 -8.42 3.29
N LEU A 32 -12.46 -8.58 2.46
CA LEU A 32 -12.30 -8.86 1.03
C LEU A 32 -11.64 -7.69 0.29
N ALA A 33 -11.97 -6.44 0.63
CA ALA A 33 -11.31 -5.25 0.08
C ALA A 33 -9.79 -5.30 0.27
N ARG A 34 -9.35 -5.58 1.50
CA ARG A 34 -7.92 -5.69 1.82
C ARG A 34 -7.24 -6.82 1.08
N LEU A 35 -7.90 -7.98 0.96
CA LEU A 35 -7.36 -9.13 0.22
C LEU A 35 -7.19 -8.80 -1.26
N LEU A 36 -8.25 -8.29 -1.92
CA LEU A 36 -8.21 -7.93 -3.33
C LEU A 36 -7.17 -6.83 -3.61
N ALA A 37 -7.10 -5.81 -2.75
CA ALA A 37 -6.06 -4.79 -2.87
C ALA A 37 -4.65 -5.37 -2.74
N THR A 38 -4.43 -6.29 -1.80
CA THR A 38 -3.13 -6.94 -1.61
C THR A 38 -2.72 -7.73 -2.86
N GLU A 39 -3.63 -8.53 -3.42
CA GLU A 39 -3.34 -9.27 -4.65
C GLU A 39 -3.11 -8.33 -5.83
N GLN A 40 -3.87 -7.23 -5.92
CA GLN A 40 -3.68 -6.26 -6.98
C GLN A 40 -2.33 -5.54 -6.89
N LEU A 41 -1.89 -5.15 -5.68
CA LEU A 41 -0.58 -4.54 -5.46
C LEU A 41 0.55 -5.51 -5.83
N ARG A 42 0.41 -6.81 -5.51
CA ARG A 42 1.36 -7.85 -5.95
C ARG A 42 1.40 -8.01 -7.46
N ALA A 43 0.23 -8.08 -8.11
CA ALA A 43 0.14 -8.16 -9.56
C ALA A 43 0.76 -6.93 -10.24
N TRP A 44 0.77 -5.79 -9.56
CA TRP A 44 1.46 -4.59 -10.01
C TRP A 44 2.93 -4.49 -9.55
N GLY A 45 3.46 -5.44 -8.77
CA GLY A 45 4.83 -5.37 -8.27
C GLY A 45 5.09 -4.14 -7.38
N LEU A 46 4.05 -3.62 -6.70
CA LEU A 46 4.16 -2.47 -5.81
C LEU A 46 4.38 -2.92 -4.36
N PRO A 47 5.01 -2.08 -3.52
CA PRO A 47 5.07 -2.32 -2.08
C PRO A 47 3.67 -2.50 -1.48
N LEU A 48 3.51 -3.49 -0.60
CA LEU A 48 2.24 -3.72 0.09
C LEU A 48 2.00 -2.71 1.19
N ASP A 49 3.07 -2.32 1.89
CA ASP A 49 3.03 -1.34 2.98
C ASP A 49 3.54 0.01 2.48
N PRO A 50 2.87 1.12 2.86
CA PRO A 50 1.75 1.21 3.80
C PRO A 50 0.34 0.94 3.22
N ALA A 51 0.22 0.78 1.91
CA ALA A 51 -1.07 0.77 1.18
C ALA A 51 -2.12 -0.22 1.73
N ARG A 52 -1.72 -1.45 2.09
CA ARG A 52 -2.65 -2.46 2.61
C ARG A 52 -3.30 -2.05 3.94
N HIS A 53 -2.60 -1.28 4.77
CA HIS A 53 -3.13 -0.80 6.05
C HIS A 53 -4.14 0.31 5.81
N ILE A 54 -3.82 1.25 4.92
CA ILE A 54 -4.74 2.31 4.51
C ILE A 54 -6.04 1.73 3.95
N VAL A 55 -5.96 0.74 3.05
CA VAL A 55 -7.15 0.06 2.53
C VAL A 55 -7.97 -0.59 3.65
N ALA A 56 -7.31 -1.23 4.62
CA ALA A 56 -7.98 -1.89 5.73
C ALA A 56 -8.80 -0.89 6.56
N GLU A 57 -8.21 0.23 6.92
CA GLU A 57 -8.87 1.26 7.73
C GLU A 57 -10.01 1.96 6.98
N LEU A 58 -9.78 2.33 5.72
CA LEU A 58 -10.81 2.98 4.91
C LEU A 58 -12.00 2.04 4.66
N ALA A 59 -11.75 0.77 4.33
CA ALA A 59 -12.81 -0.21 4.12
C ALA A 59 -13.57 -0.55 5.42
N ALA A 60 -12.87 -0.66 6.56
CA ALA A 60 -13.50 -0.86 7.86
C ALA A 60 -14.39 0.33 8.26
N ASN A 61 -13.94 1.56 7.98
CA ASN A 61 -14.73 2.77 8.17
C ASN A 61 -16.00 2.74 7.30
N SER A 62 -15.89 2.37 6.03
CA SER A 62 -17.05 2.28 5.13
C SER A 62 -18.02 1.16 5.52
N ALA A 63 -17.53 0.01 5.97
CA ALA A 63 -18.38 -1.06 6.49
C ALA A 63 -19.09 -0.69 7.81
N THR A 64 -18.45 0.13 8.65
CA THR A 64 -19.01 0.56 9.94
C THR A 64 -20.04 1.67 9.79
N HIS A 65 -19.82 2.63 8.89
CA HIS A 65 -20.69 3.79 8.71
C HIS A 65 -21.67 3.67 7.54
N GLY A 66 -21.48 2.71 6.65
CA GLY A 66 -22.35 2.42 5.50
C GLY A 66 -23.60 1.59 5.82
N ARG A 67 -24.03 1.50 7.09
CA ARG A 67 -25.05 0.57 7.61
C ARG A 67 -26.49 0.79 7.13
N ALA A 68 -26.72 1.54 6.06
CA ALA A 68 -28.01 1.50 5.37
C ALA A 68 -28.09 0.18 4.58
N GLN A 69 -29.09 -0.66 4.88
CA GLN A 69 -29.28 -1.93 4.19
C GLN A 69 -29.41 -1.74 2.68
N GLY A 70 -28.76 -2.60 1.89
CA GLY A 70 -28.85 -2.60 0.41
C GLY A 70 -27.90 -1.64 -0.32
N ARG A 71 -26.90 -1.07 0.36
CA ARG A 71 -25.88 -0.21 -0.28
C ARG A 71 -24.53 -0.93 -0.34
N ASP A 72 -23.70 -0.61 -1.35
CA ASP A 72 -22.31 -1.07 -1.47
C ASP A 72 -21.33 0.07 -1.20
N PHE A 73 -20.06 -0.26 -0.92
CA PHE A 73 -18.94 0.67 -1.06
C PHE A 73 -18.05 0.27 -2.24
N GLY A 74 -17.45 1.26 -2.91
CA GLY A 74 -16.48 1.05 -3.97
C GLY A 74 -15.06 1.22 -3.45
N LEU A 75 -14.15 0.31 -3.83
CA LEU A 75 -12.71 0.48 -3.71
C LEU A 75 -12.13 0.70 -5.11
N THR A 76 -11.35 1.75 -5.27
CA THR A 76 -10.60 2.05 -6.50
C THR A 76 -9.13 2.26 -6.16
N LEU A 77 -8.25 1.63 -6.93
CA LEU A 77 -6.80 1.77 -6.85
C LEU A 77 -6.29 2.20 -8.21
N TYR A 78 -5.42 3.20 -8.27
CA TYR A 78 -4.72 3.50 -9.52
C TYR A 78 -3.35 4.12 -9.30
N VAL A 79 -2.46 3.98 -10.28
CA VAL A 79 -1.11 4.57 -10.24
C VAL A 79 -0.95 5.63 -11.32
N VAL A 80 -0.55 6.83 -10.92
CA VAL A 80 -0.20 7.93 -11.83
C VAL A 80 1.11 8.55 -11.36
N GLY A 81 2.09 8.65 -12.26
CA GLY A 81 3.37 9.31 -11.97
C GLY A 81 4.11 8.79 -10.74
N GLY A 82 4.09 7.48 -10.49
CA GLY A 82 4.70 6.87 -9.29
C GLY A 82 3.93 7.09 -7.99
N THR A 83 2.70 7.59 -8.05
CA THR A 83 1.82 7.73 -6.88
C THR A 83 0.69 6.72 -6.99
N LEU A 84 0.54 5.88 -5.97
CA LEU A 84 -0.64 5.04 -5.79
C LEU A 84 -1.74 5.85 -5.11
N ARG A 85 -2.88 5.97 -5.78
CA ARG A 85 -4.12 6.48 -5.22
C ARG A 85 -5.00 5.33 -4.74
N ILE A 86 -5.50 5.47 -3.52
CA ILE A 86 -6.49 4.57 -2.90
C ILE A 86 -7.74 5.39 -2.65
N GLU A 87 -8.87 4.97 -3.22
CA GLU A 87 -10.16 5.63 -3.03
C GLU A 87 -11.19 4.64 -2.51
N VAL A 88 -11.92 5.04 -1.47
CA VAL A 88 -13.07 4.30 -0.96
C VAL A 88 -14.29 5.20 -1.01
N THR A 89 -15.25 4.82 -1.86
CA THR A 89 -16.49 5.56 -2.06
C THR A 89 -17.64 4.84 -1.34
N ASP A 90 -18.17 5.46 -0.29
CA ASP A 90 -19.38 4.99 0.37
C ASP A 90 -20.60 5.84 -0.02
N THR A 91 -21.77 5.36 0.35
CA THR A 91 -23.06 6.06 0.18
C THR A 91 -23.54 6.63 1.53
N CYS A 92 -22.62 7.17 2.33
CA CYS A 92 -22.92 7.75 3.63
C CYS A 92 -22.93 9.28 3.57
N GLU A 93 -23.99 9.89 4.12
CA GLU A 93 -24.16 11.35 4.23
C GLU A 93 -23.22 12.00 5.26
N ARG A 94 -22.51 11.21 6.08
CA ARG A 94 -21.68 11.70 7.18
C ARG A 94 -20.22 11.85 6.76
N LEU A 95 -19.66 13.05 6.93
CA LEU A 95 -18.24 13.33 6.72
C LEU A 95 -17.38 12.64 7.79
N PRO A 96 -16.34 11.89 7.42
CA PRO A 96 -15.33 11.41 8.36
C PRO A 96 -14.60 12.62 8.91
N THR A 97 -14.73 12.86 10.20
CA THR A 97 -13.96 13.90 10.88
C THR A 97 -12.82 13.21 11.62
N ALA A 98 -11.57 13.63 11.36
CA ALA A 98 -10.43 13.26 12.21
C ALA A 98 -10.60 13.98 13.56
N GLN A 99 -11.35 13.36 14.47
CA GLN A 99 -11.54 13.88 15.83
C GLN A 99 -10.49 13.25 16.76
N PRO A 100 -9.98 13.99 17.77
CA PRO A 100 -9.16 13.41 18.81
C PRO A 100 -9.93 12.26 19.48
N PRO A 101 -9.25 11.14 19.84
CA PRO A 101 -9.93 9.96 20.33
C PRO A 101 -10.66 10.28 21.64
N SER A 102 -12.00 10.30 21.61
CA SER A 102 -12.76 10.03 22.82
C SER A 102 -12.51 8.57 23.20
N PRO A 103 -12.28 8.24 24.48
CA PRO A 103 -11.97 6.88 24.93
C PRO A 103 -12.97 5.83 24.39
N ASP A 104 -14.21 6.23 24.14
CA ASP A 104 -15.30 5.38 23.64
C ASP A 104 -15.53 5.45 22.12
N SER A 105 -14.81 6.31 21.39
CA SER A 105 -14.97 6.45 19.93
C SER A 105 -13.94 5.62 19.14
N GLN A 106 -14.41 4.56 18.46
CA GLN A 106 -13.56 3.77 17.55
C GLN A 106 -13.32 4.48 16.20
N SER A 107 -14.25 5.35 15.77
CA SER A 107 -14.24 6.00 14.44
C SER A 107 -13.07 6.98 14.22
N GLY A 108 -12.38 7.44 15.28
CA GLY A 108 -11.24 8.35 15.15
C GLY A 108 -9.90 7.64 14.89
N ARG A 109 -9.73 6.39 15.36
CA ARG A 109 -8.42 5.70 15.34
C ARG A 109 -7.97 5.29 13.94
N GLY A 110 -8.90 4.86 13.08
CA GLY A 110 -8.57 4.42 11.73
C GLY A 110 -8.09 5.54 10.82
N LEU A 111 -8.67 6.74 10.93
CA LEU A 111 -8.20 7.91 10.17
C LEU A 111 -6.87 8.45 10.68
N LEU A 112 -6.57 8.32 11.97
CA LEU A 112 -5.23 8.65 12.49
C LEU A 112 -4.15 7.75 11.90
N LEU A 113 -4.46 6.47 11.65
CA LEU A 113 -3.52 5.59 10.96
C LEU A 113 -3.35 6.00 9.48
N VAL A 114 -4.42 6.41 8.81
CA VAL A 114 -4.34 6.92 7.43
C VAL A 114 -3.51 8.21 7.39
N GLU A 115 -3.74 9.15 8.31
CA GLU A 115 -2.96 10.38 8.47
C GLU A 115 -1.46 10.08 8.67
N ALA A 116 -1.14 9.08 9.50
CA ALA A 116 0.25 8.73 9.79
C ALA A 116 0.96 7.99 8.63
N LEU A 117 0.22 7.33 7.75
CA LEU A 117 0.77 6.43 6.73
C LEU A 117 0.71 6.98 5.30
N ALA A 118 -0.21 7.90 5.01
CA ALA A 118 -0.38 8.48 3.68
C ALA A 118 0.49 9.73 3.49
N ASP A 119 0.97 9.97 2.27
CA ASP A 119 1.65 11.22 1.93
C ASP A 119 0.64 12.37 1.86
N ARG A 120 -0.57 12.07 1.36
CA ARG A 120 -1.73 12.96 1.33
C ARG A 120 -3.00 12.14 1.49
N TRP A 121 -4.00 12.71 2.11
CA TRP A 121 -5.33 12.11 2.14
C TRP A 121 -6.40 13.19 2.24
N GLY A 122 -7.65 12.82 2.00
CA GLY A 122 -8.76 13.74 2.13
C GLY A 122 -10.10 13.12 1.78
N THR A 123 -11.10 13.98 1.63
CA THR A 123 -12.45 13.60 1.23
C THR A 123 -12.89 14.40 0.01
N ALA A 124 -13.50 13.73 -0.96
CA ALA A 124 -14.15 14.36 -2.10
C ALA A 124 -15.67 14.10 -2.02
N PRO A 125 -16.52 15.13 -2.14
CA PRO A 125 -17.96 14.94 -2.26
C PRO A 125 -18.28 14.30 -3.62
N GLY A 126 -19.12 13.26 -3.62
CA GLY A 126 -19.77 12.76 -4.83
C GLY A 126 -21.19 13.33 -4.97
N LEU A 127 -21.93 12.89 -5.99
CA LEU A 127 -23.38 13.10 -6.04
C LEU A 127 -24.01 12.51 -4.77
N PRO A 128 -24.70 13.29 -3.93
CA PRO A 128 -25.31 12.78 -2.71
C PRO A 128 -26.18 11.55 -3.00
N PRO A 129 -26.11 10.49 -2.17
CA PRO A 129 -25.43 10.40 -0.88
C PRO A 129 -23.99 9.84 -0.96
N ARG A 130 -23.23 10.07 -2.05
CA ARG A 130 -21.89 9.51 -2.22
C ARG A 130 -20.80 10.39 -1.64
N LYS A 131 -19.83 9.75 -0.99
CA LYS A 131 -18.63 10.39 -0.47
C LYS A 131 -17.43 9.49 -0.73
N THR A 132 -16.34 10.07 -1.20
CA THR A 132 -15.08 9.37 -1.42
C THR A 132 -14.06 9.82 -0.39
N VAL A 133 -13.52 8.87 0.37
CA VAL A 133 -12.29 9.09 1.16
C VAL A 133 -11.14 8.56 0.35
N TRP A 134 -10.06 9.34 0.26
CA TRP A 134 -8.93 8.99 -0.57
C TRP A 134 -7.61 9.18 0.18
N ALA A 135 -6.60 8.42 -0.23
CA ALA A 135 -5.24 8.51 0.26
C ALA A 135 -4.25 8.27 -0.88
N GLU A 136 -3.08 8.89 -0.78
CA GLU A 136 -2.01 8.81 -1.76
C GLU A 136 -0.71 8.36 -1.09
N VAL A 137 0.00 7.47 -1.76
CA VAL A 137 1.28 6.92 -1.32
C VAL A 137 2.24 6.88 -2.50
N THR A 138 3.43 7.40 -2.31
CA THR A 138 4.51 7.33 -3.28
C THR A 138 4.99 5.89 -3.39
N VAL A 139 4.86 5.31 -4.58
CA VAL A 139 5.34 3.97 -4.89
C VAL A 139 6.59 4.10 -5.76
N ARG A 140 7.77 3.89 -5.15
CA ARG A 140 9.01 3.79 -5.92
C ARG A 140 8.87 2.57 -6.83
N GLN A 141 8.83 2.80 -8.14
CA GLN A 141 9.04 1.73 -9.10
C GLN A 141 10.45 1.20 -8.82
N ALA A 142 10.58 -0.11 -8.60
CA ALA A 142 11.90 -0.72 -8.63
C ALA A 142 12.51 -0.36 -10.01
N PRO A 143 13.78 0.06 -10.07
CA PRO A 143 14.43 0.27 -11.36
C PRO A 143 14.26 -1.03 -12.15
N GLU A 144 13.66 -0.94 -13.34
CA GLU A 144 13.65 -2.03 -14.31
C GLU A 144 15.07 -2.60 -14.36
N PRO A 145 15.26 -3.92 -14.23
CA PRO A 145 16.59 -4.50 -14.39
C PRO A 145 17.06 -4.08 -15.78
N ALA A 146 18.07 -3.20 -15.81
CA ALA A 146 18.64 -2.72 -17.05
C ALA A 146 18.91 -3.94 -17.92
N ASP A 147 18.37 -3.93 -19.15
CA ASP A 147 18.63 -4.93 -20.17
C ASP A 147 20.14 -5.16 -20.24
N VAL A 148 20.63 -6.19 -19.54
CA VAL A 148 21.99 -6.69 -19.71
C VAL A 148 21.94 -7.39 -21.05
N ARG A 149 22.13 -6.61 -22.12
CA ARG A 149 22.39 -7.13 -23.45
C ARG A 149 23.64 -8.00 -23.32
N SER A 150 23.36 -9.29 -23.23
CA SER A 150 24.29 -10.40 -23.25
C SER A 150 25.16 -10.29 -24.49
N GLY A 151 26.37 -9.78 -24.30
CA GLY A 151 27.53 -10.09 -25.12
C GLY A 151 28.34 -11.15 -24.38
N ALA A 152 28.29 -12.39 -24.85
CA ALA A 152 29.26 -13.43 -24.49
C ALA A 152 30.70 -12.92 -24.82
N THR A 153 31.79 -13.31 -24.16
CA THR A 153 32.32 -14.68 -24.05
C THR A 153 33.60 -14.65 -23.19
N GLY A 154 33.82 -15.70 -22.38
CA GLY A 154 35.13 -16.15 -21.88
C GLY A 154 35.56 -15.59 -20.52
N GLY A 155 35.96 -16.36 -19.51
CA GLY A 155 36.14 -17.80 -19.37
C GLY A 155 36.80 -18.09 -18.00
N LEU A 156 36.48 -19.24 -17.43
CA LEU A 156 37.26 -20.01 -16.43
C LEU A 156 37.48 -19.43 -15.01
N SER A 157 36.69 -19.95 -14.08
CA SER A 157 37.03 -20.19 -12.65
C SER A 157 38.03 -21.36 -12.51
N PRO A 158 38.49 -21.78 -11.31
CA PRO A 158 38.74 -21.07 -10.03
C PRO A 158 40.14 -21.42 -9.42
N LYS A 159 40.62 -20.66 -8.43
CA LYS A 159 41.54 -21.20 -7.41
C LYS A 159 41.32 -20.56 -6.05
N ASP A 160 40.86 -21.39 -5.13
CA ASP A 160 41.18 -21.38 -3.69
C ASP A 160 41.87 -22.74 -3.42
N PRO A 161 42.75 -22.91 -2.42
CA PRO A 161 42.38 -22.71 -1.02
C PRO A 161 43.52 -22.21 -0.08
N GLY A 162 43.13 -21.66 1.07
CA GLY A 162 44.06 -21.40 2.18
C GLY A 162 43.36 -21.15 3.50
N GLU A 163 43.08 -22.23 4.24
CA GLU A 163 42.56 -22.26 5.61
C GLU A 163 43.38 -21.41 6.60
N LYS A 164 42.72 -20.79 7.58
CA LYS A 164 42.73 -21.20 9.02
C LYS A 164 42.15 -20.09 9.91
N GLU A 165 40.96 -20.35 10.47
CA GLU A 165 40.55 -19.83 11.78
C GLU A 165 41.30 -20.64 12.87
N PRO A 166 41.54 -20.13 14.10
CA PRO A 166 40.41 -20.09 15.04
C PRO A 166 40.48 -19.08 16.22
N HIS A 167 39.31 -18.92 16.86
CA HIS A 167 39.05 -18.52 18.25
C HIS A 167 39.03 -17.02 18.60
N GLN A 168 37.84 -16.54 19.02
CA GLN A 168 37.55 -16.31 20.44
C GLN A 168 36.05 -16.07 20.70
N THR A 169 35.44 -16.95 21.51
CA THR A 169 34.11 -16.85 22.13
C THR A 169 34.13 -15.79 23.27
N PRO A 170 32.97 -15.23 23.69
CA PRO A 170 32.81 -13.91 24.32
C PRO A 170 32.90 -13.94 25.86
N PRO A 171 33.00 -12.77 26.54
CA PRO A 171 32.74 -12.71 27.97
C PRO A 171 31.25 -12.43 28.29
N LEU A 172 30.85 -13.03 29.40
CA LEU A 172 29.52 -13.14 30.00
C LEU A 172 28.99 -11.84 30.64
N LEU A 173 27.65 -11.74 30.70
CA LEU A 173 26.91 -10.93 31.67
C LEU A 173 27.03 -11.50 33.09
N PRO A 174 26.98 -10.65 34.15
CA PRO A 174 26.42 -11.04 35.42
C PRO A 174 25.11 -10.29 35.78
N PRO A 175 24.32 -10.81 36.75
CA PRO A 175 22.91 -10.48 36.95
C PRO A 175 22.67 -9.51 38.13
N GLY A 176 21.50 -8.86 38.14
CA GLY A 176 20.95 -8.17 39.33
C GLY A 176 20.25 -6.87 38.96
N GLY A 177 19.04 -6.56 39.43
CA GLY A 177 18.24 -7.21 40.44
C GLY A 177 16.80 -6.71 40.40
N ARG A 178 15.90 -7.54 40.94
CA ARG A 178 14.53 -7.16 41.30
C ARG A 178 14.57 -6.05 42.35
N SER A 179 13.66 -5.09 42.24
CA SER A 179 13.11 -4.37 43.40
C SER A 179 11.73 -3.80 43.03
N HIS A 180 10.68 -4.50 43.47
CA HIS A 180 9.45 -3.85 43.95
C HIS A 180 9.78 -3.15 45.29
N PRO A 181 9.12 -2.04 45.66
CA PRO A 181 7.83 -2.09 46.39
C PRO A 181 6.81 -1.05 45.89
N ARG A 182 5.52 -1.40 45.79
CA ARG A 182 4.45 -1.03 46.75
C ARG A 182 4.53 0.43 47.24
N GLY A 183 3.66 1.25 46.67
CA GLY A 183 3.00 2.41 47.26
C GLY A 183 1.57 2.40 46.77
#